data_AF-A0A347WLT5-F1
#
_entry.id   AF-A0A347WLT5-F1
#
_cell.length_a   1.000
_cell.length_b   1.000
_cell.length_c   1.000
_cell.angle_alpha   90.00
_cell.angle_beta   90.00
_cell.angle_gamma   90.00
#
_symmetry.space_group_name_H-M   'P 1'
#
loop_
_entity.id
_entity.type
_entity.pdbx_description
1 polymer ?
#
loop_
_entity_poly.entity_id
_entity_poly.type
_entity_poly.pdbx_seq_one_letter_code
_entity_poly.pdbx_strand_id
1 'polypeptide(L)'
;MGWTWREKIRDAEDLSRLVFITTENQMLPLTYTYKLETLNFIVKDKPEVVDAQIRDSLRTVMERTVRNADQKKKFVAKIGSRTKSIDVDQIFYFQALEGHKLALVG
;
A
#
# COMPACT_ATOMS: atom_id res chain seq x y z
N MET A 1 20.29 18.22 2.17
CA MET A 1 19.03 18.04 1.42
C MET A 1 18.87 16.56 1.11
N GLY A 2 17.95 15.85 1.75
CA GLY A 2 17.69 14.46 1.38
C GLY A 2 16.46 13.99 2.12
N TRP A 3 15.58 13.25 1.45
CA TRP A 3 14.47 12.47 2.02
C TRP A 3 13.08 13.09 2.14
N THR A 4 12.83 14.33 1.71
CA THR A 4 11.47 14.94 1.71
C THR A 4 10.42 14.17 0.90
N TRP A 5 10.84 13.36 -0.05
CA TRP A 5 9.94 12.52 -0.85
C TRP A 5 9.29 11.40 -0.02
N ARG A 6 9.95 10.94 1.05
CA ARG A 6 9.46 9.81 1.87
C ARG A 6 8.25 10.22 2.69
N GLU A 7 8.34 11.39 3.32
CA GLU A 7 7.22 12.02 4.05
C GLU A 7 6.03 12.18 3.11
N LYS A 8 6.25 12.68 1.89
CA LYS A 8 5.18 12.81 0.89
C LYS A 8 4.52 11.49 0.51
N ILE A 9 5.26 10.39 0.42
CA ILE A 9 4.67 9.06 0.14
C ILE A 9 3.84 8.59 1.33
N ARG A 10 4.31 8.80 2.57
CA ARG A 10 3.58 8.41 3.79
C ARG A 10 2.34 9.27 4.01
N ASP A 11 2.42 10.56 3.75
CA ASP A 11 1.29 11.48 3.79
C ASP A 11 0.21 11.06 2.77
N ALA A 12 0.61 10.59 1.60
CA ALA A 12 -0.32 10.10 0.57
C ALA A 12 -0.88 8.70 0.90
N GLU A 13 -0.03 7.79 1.38
CA GLU A 13 -0.39 6.41 1.72
C GLU A 13 0.49 5.87 2.86
N ASP A 14 -0.04 5.98 4.09
CA ASP A 14 0.68 5.63 5.32
C ASP A 14 1.07 4.13 5.37
N LEU A 15 0.22 3.25 4.85
CA LEU A 15 0.45 1.79 4.84
C LEU A 15 1.26 1.30 3.62
N SER A 16 1.82 2.22 2.83
CA SER A 16 2.63 1.86 1.65
C SER A 16 3.84 0.98 2.03
N ARG A 17 4.20 0.04 1.16
CA ARG A 17 5.32 -0.88 1.41
C ARG A 17 6.56 -0.37 0.68
N LEU A 18 7.55 0.12 1.42
CA LEU A 18 8.76 0.70 0.85
C LEU A 18 9.91 -0.31 0.79
N VAL A 19 10.55 -0.44 -0.37
CA VAL A 19 11.80 -1.19 -0.56
C VAL A 19 12.88 -0.23 -1.02
N PHE A 20 13.99 -0.15 -0.27
CA PHE A 20 15.14 0.68 -0.63
C PHE A 20 16.17 -0.14 -1.38
N ILE A 21 16.68 0.36 -2.50
CA ILE A 21 17.71 -0.32 -3.29
C ILE A 21 18.84 0.66 -3.58
N THR A 22 20.02 0.45 -2.97
CA THR A 22 21.14 1.41 -3.03
C THR A 22 22.49 0.71 -3.03
N THR A 23 23.52 1.32 -3.60
CA THR A 23 24.92 0.86 -3.47
C THR A 23 25.51 1.19 -2.09
N GLU A 24 24.90 2.11 -1.35
CA GLU A 24 25.44 2.64 -0.11
C GLU A 24 24.83 1.97 1.13
N ASN A 25 25.60 1.09 1.77
CA ASN A 25 25.15 0.36 2.96
C ASN A 25 24.97 1.26 4.21
N GLN A 26 25.62 2.42 4.24
CA GLN A 26 25.54 3.39 5.36
C GLN A 26 24.14 3.97 5.54
N MET A 27 23.28 3.78 4.55
CA MET A 27 21.89 4.22 4.57
C MET A 27 20.96 3.28 5.36
N LEU A 28 21.40 2.07 5.73
CA LEU A 28 20.59 1.10 6.48
C LEU A 28 20.25 1.57 7.91
N PRO A 29 21.21 2.02 8.75
CA PRO A 29 20.88 2.55 10.08
C PRO A 29 19.92 3.75 10.04
N LEU A 30 19.96 4.52 8.95
CA LEU A 30 19.10 5.69 8.79
C LEU A 30 17.62 5.31 8.63
N THR A 31 17.27 4.11 8.15
CA THR A 31 15.86 3.70 8.10
C THR A 31 15.26 3.61 9.50
N TYR A 32 16.03 3.11 10.47
CA TYR A 32 15.65 3.10 11.88
C TYR A 32 15.63 4.51 12.49
N THR A 33 16.66 5.32 12.26
CA THR A 33 16.73 6.70 12.80
C THR A 33 15.54 7.56 12.36
N TYR A 34 15.13 7.42 11.09
CA TYR A 34 13.99 8.15 10.54
C TYR A 34 12.64 7.44 10.76
N LYS A 35 12.60 6.38 11.58
CA LYS A 35 11.39 5.59 11.88
C LYS A 35 10.63 5.16 10.63
N LEU A 36 11.36 4.84 9.56
CA LEU A 36 10.77 4.42 8.31
C LEU A 36 10.37 2.96 8.43
N GLU A 37 9.08 2.68 8.30
CA GLU A 37 8.57 1.32 8.18
C GLU A 37 8.87 0.74 6.81
N THR A 38 10.13 0.37 6.58
CA THR A 38 10.58 -0.20 5.31
C THR A 38 10.34 -1.71 5.30
N LEU A 39 9.82 -2.23 4.19
CA LEU A 39 9.69 -3.67 3.99
C LEU A 39 11.06 -4.35 3.84
N ASN A 40 11.95 -3.73 3.06
CA ASN A 40 13.29 -4.28 2.80
C ASN A 40 14.29 -3.17 2.42
N PHE A 41 15.57 -3.46 2.61
CA PHE A 41 16.70 -2.63 2.23
C PHE A 41 17.73 -3.51 1.51
N ILE A 42 17.87 -3.31 0.20
CA ILE A 42 18.68 -4.11 -0.70
C ILE A 42 19.94 -3.32 -1.06
N VAL A 43 21.10 -3.86 -0.70
CA VAL A 43 22.39 -3.30 -1.13
C VAL A 43 22.71 -3.83 -2.52
N LYS A 44 23.09 -2.94 -3.45
CA LYS A 44 23.48 -3.26 -4.83
C LYS A 44 24.93 -3.76 -4.91
N ASP A 45 25.27 -4.80 -4.16
CA ASP A 45 26.61 -5.39 -4.17
C ASP A 45 26.78 -6.45 -5.26
N LYS A 46 25.81 -7.37 -5.38
CA LYS A 46 25.83 -8.53 -6.25
C LYS A 46 24.52 -8.65 -7.04
N PRO A 47 24.52 -8.55 -8.38
CA PRO A 47 23.30 -8.54 -9.18
C PRO A 47 22.37 -9.74 -8.93
N GLU A 48 22.91 -10.94 -8.78
CA GLU A 48 22.17 -12.17 -8.52
C GLU A 48 21.47 -12.15 -7.14
N VAL A 49 22.12 -11.55 -6.14
CA VAL A 49 21.57 -11.39 -4.78
C VAL A 49 20.50 -10.31 -4.77
N VAL A 50 20.68 -9.25 -5.54
CA VAL A 50 19.69 -8.17 -5.71
C VAL A 50 18.41 -8.70 -6.36
N ASP A 51 18.51 -9.46 -7.45
CA ASP A 51 17.33 -10.03 -8.13
C ASP A 51 16.54 -10.95 -7.19
N ALA A 52 17.23 -11.83 -6.47
CA ALA A 52 16.59 -12.72 -5.48
C ALA A 52 15.86 -11.93 -4.39
N GLN A 53 16.47 -10.88 -3.84
CA GLN A 53 15.86 -10.04 -2.80
C GLN A 53 14.67 -9.22 -3.30
N ILE A 54 14.71 -8.75 -4.54
CA ILE A 54 13.57 -8.05 -5.16
C ILE A 54 12.39 -9.02 -5.29
N ARG A 55 12.62 -10.23 -5.82
CA ARG A 55 11.58 -11.26 -5.96
C ARG A 55 10.98 -11.64 -4.62
N ASP A 56 11.81 -11.82 -3.60
CA ASP A 56 11.35 -12.13 -2.25
C ASP A 56 10.51 -11.01 -1.64
N SER A 57 10.93 -9.76 -1.85
CA SER A 57 10.17 -8.57 -1.42
C SER A 57 8.78 -8.54 -2.08
N LEU A 58 8.71 -8.74 -3.39
CA LEU A 58 7.45 -8.79 -4.14
C LEU A 58 6.55 -9.93 -3.69
N ARG A 59 7.10 -11.14 -3.49
CA ARG A 59 6.36 -12.28 -2.93
C ARG A 59 5.77 -11.94 -1.58
N THR A 60 6.57 -11.36 -0.68
CA THR A 60 6.10 -10.94 0.66
C THR A 60 4.97 -9.93 0.56
N VAL A 61 5.07 -8.94 -0.35
CA VAL A 61 3.97 -7.98 -0.60
C VAL A 61 2.72 -8.71 -1.06
N MET A 62 2.81 -9.59 -2.06
CA MET A 62 1.66 -10.30 -2.60
C MET A 62 0.96 -11.15 -1.53
N GLU A 63 1.72 -11.95 -0.77
CA GLU A 63 1.16 -12.79 0.28
C GLU A 63 0.50 -11.96 1.40
N ARG A 64 1.09 -10.82 1.77
CA ARG A 64 0.52 -9.91 2.77
C ARG A 64 -0.72 -9.21 2.24
N THR A 65 -0.75 -8.84 0.96
CA THR A 65 -1.94 -8.25 0.32
C THR A 65 -3.10 -9.24 0.27
N VAL A 66 -2.82 -10.51 -0.07
CA VAL A 66 -3.85 -11.57 -0.06
C VAL A 66 -4.36 -11.82 1.36
N ARG A 67 -3.45 -11.93 2.35
CA ARG A 67 -3.82 -12.12 3.76
C ARG A 67 -4.59 -10.93 4.35
N ASN A 68 -4.25 -9.71 3.93
CA ASN A 68 -4.90 -8.48 4.38
C ASN A 68 -5.99 -8.01 3.40
N ALA A 69 -6.59 -8.90 2.59
CA ALA A 69 -7.67 -8.53 1.69
C ALA A 69 -8.85 -7.85 2.43
N ASP A 70 -9.02 -8.13 3.71
CA ASP A 70 -10.01 -7.48 4.58
C ASP A 70 -9.64 -6.03 4.99
N GLN A 71 -8.39 -5.60 4.84
CA GLN A 71 -7.93 -4.22 5.10
C GLN A 71 -8.12 -3.27 3.91
N LYS A 72 -8.72 -3.74 2.81
CA LYS A 72 -9.10 -2.87 1.70
C LYS A 72 -9.98 -1.72 2.21
N LYS A 73 -9.75 -0.51 1.69
CA LYS A 73 -10.60 0.64 2.00
C LYS A 73 -12.04 0.24 1.71
N LYS A 74 -12.88 0.24 2.75
CA LYS A 74 -14.30 -0.06 2.63
C LYS A 74 -15.07 1.24 2.50
N PHE A 75 -15.96 1.32 1.52
CA PHE A 75 -17.04 2.29 1.51
C PHE A 75 -18.18 1.72 2.36
N VAL A 76 -18.57 2.44 3.41
CA VAL A 76 -19.65 2.04 4.31
C VAL A 76 -20.83 2.99 4.15
N ALA A 77 -21.97 2.47 3.73
CA ALA A 77 -23.22 3.22 3.60
C ALA A 77 -24.27 2.70 4.58
N LYS A 78 -24.92 3.61 5.30
CA LYS A 78 -26.06 3.29 6.15
C LYS A 78 -27.36 3.69 5.45
N ILE A 79 -28.22 2.72 5.17
CA ILE A 79 -29.50 2.88 4.47
C ILE A 79 -30.61 2.45 5.44
N GLY A 80 -31.24 3.43 6.08
CA GLY A 80 -32.19 3.18 7.16
C GLY A 80 -31.55 2.40 8.32
N SER A 81 -32.05 1.20 8.59
CA SER A 81 -31.53 0.30 9.62
C SER A 81 -30.41 -0.64 9.13
N ARG A 82 -30.07 -0.63 7.84
CA ARG A 82 -29.08 -1.55 7.26
C ARG A 82 -27.76 -0.82 7.00
N THR A 83 -26.64 -1.48 7.25
CA THR A 83 -25.30 -1.02 6.88
C THR A 83 -24.75 -1.91 5.79
N LYS A 84 -24.26 -1.32 4.70
CA LYS A 84 -23.59 -2.02 3.60
C LYS A 84 -22.12 -1.59 3.56
N SER A 85 -21.22 -2.57 3.57
CA SER A 85 -19.78 -2.38 3.44
C SER A 85 -19.33 -2.93 2.09
N ILE A 86 -18.59 -2.14 1.33
CA ILE A 86 -18.23 -2.41 -0.07
C ILE A 86 -16.74 -2.14 -0.23
N ASP A 87 -16.00 -3.02 -0.89
CA ASP A 87 -14.61 -2.76 -1.23
C ASP A 87 -14.52 -1.62 -2.24
N VAL A 88 -13.75 -0.58 -1.92
CA VAL A 88 -13.58 0.59 -2.82
C VAL A 88 -13.06 0.17 -4.20
N ASP A 89 -12.21 -0.85 -4.25
CA ASP A 89 -11.68 -1.40 -5.51
C ASP A 89 -12.77 -2.01 -6.42
N GLN A 90 -13.96 -2.33 -5.87
CA GLN A 90 -15.11 -2.85 -6.62
C GLN A 90 -16.09 -1.73 -7.00
N ILE A 91 -15.74 -0.46 -6.81
CA ILE A 91 -16.60 0.68 -7.11
C ILE A 91 -16.02 1.40 -8.31
N PHE A 92 -16.65 1.26 -9.47
CA PHE A 92 -16.29 2.08 -10.62
C PHE A 92 -16.97 3.43 -10.50
N TYR A 93 -18.29 3.44 -10.26
CA TYR A 93 -19.07 4.65 -9.97
C TYR A 93 -20.43 4.31 -9.34
N PHE A 94 -21.12 5.34 -8.85
CA PHE A 94 -22.52 5.25 -8.42
C PHE A 94 -23.43 5.92 -9.43
N GLN A 95 -24.46 5.21 -9.87
CA GLN A 95 -25.49 5.75 -10.75
C GLN A 95 -26.69 6.23 -9.94
N ALA A 96 -27.10 7.47 -10.15
CA ALA A 96 -28.35 7.98 -9.60
C ALA A 96 -29.56 7.39 -10.36
N LEU A 97 -30.53 6.91 -9.61
CA LEU A 97 -31.81 6.40 -10.10
C LEU A 97 -32.96 7.24 -9.52
N GLU A 98 -34.14 7.11 -10.12
CA GLU A 98 -35.34 7.76 -9.60
C GLU A 98 -35.70 7.30 -8.18
N GLY A 99 -36.43 8.15 -7.46
CA GLY A 99 -36.93 7.84 -6.11
C GLY A 99 -35.82 7.74 -5.06
N HIS A 100 -34.79 8.59 -5.15
CA HIS A 100 -33.66 8.65 -4.20
C HIS A 100 -32.87 7.34 -4.07
N LYS A 101 -32.75 6.60 -5.18
CA LYS A 101 -32.02 5.32 -5.25
C LYS A 101 -30.66 5.53 -5.89
N LEU A 102 -29.68 4.74 -5.44
CA LEU A 102 -28.36 4.63 -6.06
C LEU A 102 -28.12 3.18 -6.47
N ALA A 103 -27.58 2.98 -7.67
CA ALA A 103 -27.01 1.72 -8.10
C ALA A 103 -25.49 1.77 -8.02
N LEU A 104 -24.88 0.72 -7.49
CA LEU A 104 -23.45 0.51 -7.56
C LEU A 104 -23.12 -0.13 -8.90
N VAL A 105 -22.16 0.46 -9.63
CA VAL A 105 -21.54 -0.13 -10.80
C VAL A 105 -20.08 -0.40 -10.47
N GLY A 106 -19.62 -1.62 -10.71
CA GLY A 106 -18.31 -2.12 -10.34
C GLY A 106 -17.75 -3.09 -11.36
#